data_AF-A0A849MVU1-F1
#
_entry.id   AF-A0A849MVU1-F1
#
_cell.length_a   1.000
_cell.length_b   1.000
_cell.length_c   1.000
_cell.angle_alpha   90.00
_cell.angle_beta   90.00
_cell.angle_gamma   90.00
#
_symmetry.space_group_name_H-M   'P 1'
#
loop_
_entity.id
_entity.type
_entity.pdbx_description
1 polymer ?
#
loop_
_entity_poly.entity_id
_entity_poly.type
_entity_poly.pdbx_seq_one_letter_code
_entity_poly.pdbx_strand_id
1 'polypeptide(L)'
;MTMTAGGTGIALAALPPAGLLGLRQVPTLHAAVLAALPAAQGRAALLLPDHPRLRAGLPRRRMAEAILRDAAAMGGGGLLRAAGGTLLLGVSEATGRRAAAALGTLLGAEAPLPVWRLPRDADAVLAWAAAEVPAPDLLPPPVPPSPASLHAALEALSAEAVLRAETIRDAAGERHGQRLRLSRRSLAAAIGPLAADPDLLAQAMERMAARLRPGLAAWACDLPGLRLVPLARDALPVPALRPGAVGVLPLAAAAGPDFTGFQARLAERGWAVALEGLEAATLALVDPAALPAAHLLLRWSPALAAPELTERLRAIGPARLMLEAGADPAALAFARAGGLLRTGAA
;
A
#
# COMPACT_ATOMS: atom_id res chain seq x y z
N MET A 1 46.03 52.19 -26.48
CA MET A 1 45.45 52.79 -25.26
C MET A 1 44.33 51.86 -24.82
N THR A 2 44.51 51.23 -23.67
CA THR A 2 43.92 49.95 -23.30
C THR A 2 42.64 50.16 -22.50
N MET A 3 41.55 49.47 -22.86
CA MET A 3 40.29 49.46 -22.13
C MET A 3 40.19 48.19 -21.27
N THR A 4 40.07 48.36 -19.95
CA THR A 4 39.86 47.29 -18.96
C THR A 4 38.38 47.19 -18.59
N ALA A 5 37.86 45.96 -18.61
CA ALA A 5 36.53 45.59 -18.16
C ALA A 5 36.48 45.45 -16.63
N GLY A 6 35.45 46.04 -15.99
CA GLY A 6 35.13 45.86 -14.58
C GLY A 6 34.00 44.84 -14.42
N GLY A 7 34.27 43.72 -13.76
CA GLY A 7 33.28 42.70 -13.41
C GLY A 7 32.62 42.99 -12.06
N THR A 8 31.30 43.04 -12.05
CA THR A 8 30.47 43.05 -10.84
C THR A 8 29.98 41.62 -10.57
N GLY A 9 30.56 40.98 -9.55
CA GLY A 9 30.07 39.71 -9.00
C GLY A 9 28.91 39.96 -8.04
N ILE A 10 27.76 39.36 -8.33
CA ILE A 10 26.63 39.28 -7.39
C ILE A 10 26.80 37.99 -6.58
N ALA A 11 26.95 38.12 -5.26
CA ALA A 11 27.01 37.01 -4.33
C ALA A 11 25.62 36.35 -4.18
N LEU A 12 25.53 35.06 -4.50
CA LEU A 12 24.37 34.22 -4.19
C LEU A 12 24.37 33.90 -2.70
N ALA A 13 23.40 34.49 -1.98
CA ALA A 13 23.08 34.10 -0.62
C ALA A 13 22.48 32.69 -0.61
N ALA A 14 23.11 31.78 0.15
CA ALA A 14 22.60 30.43 0.35
C ALA A 14 21.32 30.46 1.19
N LEU A 15 20.23 29.94 0.62
CA LEU A 15 18.99 29.64 1.33
C LEU A 15 19.21 28.45 2.28
N PRO A 16 18.68 28.46 3.52
CA PRO A 16 18.69 27.29 4.39
C PRO A 16 17.66 26.25 3.87
N PRO A 17 17.96 24.95 3.92
CA PRO A 17 16.96 23.92 3.63
C PRO A 17 15.94 23.86 4.78
N ALA A 18 14.75 24.40 4.54
CA ALA A 18 13.58 24.18 5.36
C ALA A 18 12.89 22.85 4.95
N GLY A 19 12.51 22.03 5.94
CA GLY A 19 11.40 21.09 5.76
C GLY A 19 11.64 19.60 6.04
N LEU A 20 12.37 19.24 7.10
CA LEU A 20 12.27 17.89 7.70
C LEU A 20 11.16 17.87 8.75
N LEU A 21 9.89 17.87 8.34
CA LEU A 21 8.76 17.58 9.24
C LEU A 21 7.69 16.81 8.50
N GLY A 22 7.39 15.59 8.97
CA GLY A 22 6.19 14.86 8.56
C GLY A 22 6.32 13.35 8.38
N LEU A 23 7.29 12.67 8.99
CA LEU A 23 7.11 11.22 9.22
C LEU A 23 5.92 11.08 10.18
N ARG A 24 4.74 10.75 9.66
CA ARG A 24 3.63 10.24 10.48
C ARG A 24 4.14 8.97 11.15
N GLN A 25 4.67 9.12 12.35
CA GLN A 25 5.03 8.01 13.21
C GLN A 25 3.77 7.15 13.37
N VAL A 26 3.89 5.86 13.05
CA VAL A 26 2.88 4.90 13.47
C VAL A 26 2.89 4.96 15.00
N PRO A 27 1.75 5.20 15.67
CA PRO A 27 1.73 5.27 17.13
C PRO A 27 2.32 3.97 17.67
N THR A 28 3.31 4.10 18.55
CA THR A 28 3.90 2.95 19.25
C THR A 28 2.79 2.18 19.97
N LEU A 29 3.00 0.88 20.22
CA LEU A 29 2.02 0.07 20.97
C LEU A 29 1.63 0.76 22.29
N HIS A 30 2.62 1.33 22.98
CA HIS A 30 2.43 2.14 24.18
C HIS A 30 1.49 3.35 23.95
N ALA A 31 1.69 4.11 22.86
CA ALA A 31 0.80 5.22 22.51
C ALA A 31 -0.62 4.75 22.14
N ALA A 32 -0.76 3.60 21.47
CA ALA A 32 -2.06 3.01 21.14
C ALA A 32 -2.82 2.55 22.40
N VAL A 33 -2.11 1.98 23.37
CA VAL A 33 -2.67 1.61 24.69
C VAL A 33 -3.08 2.86 25.46
N LEU A 34 -2.21 3.87 25.56
CA LEU A 34 -2.52 5.14 26.21
C LEU A 34 -3.78 5.81 25.64
N ALA A 35 -3.94 5.79 24.32
CA ALA A 35 -5.12 6.36 23.65
C ALA A 35 -6.41 5.57 23.92
N ALA A 36 -6.31 4.26 24.14
CA ALA A 36 -7.47 3.38 24.33
C ALA A 36 -7.92 3.25 25.80
N LEU A 37 -7.03 3.52 26.77
CA LEU A 37 -7.33 3.38 28.21
C LEU A 37 -8.51 4.22 28.70
N PRO A 38 -8.72 5.50 28.28
CA PRO A 38 -9.88 6.28 28.73
C PRO A 38 -11.22 5.63 28.37
N ALA A 39 -11.33 5.04 27.18
CA ALA A 39 -12.54 4.36 26.72
C ALA A 39 -12.74 2.96 27.36
N ALA A 40 -11.74 2.46 28.09
CA ALA A 40 -11.73 1.15 28.73
C ALA A 40 -11.97 1.22 30.25
N GLN A 41 -12.30 2.39 30.81
CA GLN A 41 -12.61 2.54 32.24
C GLN A 41 -13.80 1.67 32.67
N GLY A 42 -13.66 0.97 33.80
CA GLY A 42 -14.67 0.03 34.30
C GLY A 42 -14.74 -1.29 33.51
N ARG A 43 -13.81 -1.51 32.57
CA ARG A 43 -13.74 -2.71 31.73
C ARG A 43 -12.47 -3.50 32.08
N ALA A 44 -12.36 -4.70 31.53
CA ALA A 44 -11.25 -5.60 31.72
C ALA A 44 -10.31 -5.63 30.51
N ALA A 45 -9.06 -6.01 30.78
CA ALA A 45 -8.06 -6.35 29.79
C ALA A 45 -7.58 -7.80 30.03
N LEU A 46 -7.22 -8.49 28.95
CA LEU A 46 -6.71 -9.86 28.97
C LEU A 46 -5.49 -9.93 28.07
N LEU A 47 -4.35 -10.33 28.64
CA LEU A 47 -3.14 -10.61 27.88
C LEU A 47 -3.07 -12.10 27.54
N LEU A 48 -3.00 -12.40 26.24
CA LEU A 48 -2.54 -13.68 25.75
C LEU A 48 -1.03 -13.57 25.48
N PRO A 49 -0.16 -14.07 26.38
CA PRO A 49 1.28 -14.04 26.15
C PRO A 49 1.64 -14.95 24.98
N ASP A 50 2.79 -14.68 24.36
CA ASP A 50 3.38 -15.63 23.43
C ASP A 50 3.73 -16.93 24.17
N HIS A 51 3.30 -18.06 23.61
CA HIS A 51 3.34 -19.35 24.29
C HIS A 51 3.89 -20.43 23.35
N PRO A 52 4.80 -21.32 23.79
CA PRO A 52 5.40 -22.35 22.94
C PRO A 52 4.37 -23.21 22.19
N ARG A 53 3.24 -23.52 22.84
CA ARG A 53 2.15 -24.30 22.22
C ARG A 53 1.40 -23.56 21.10
N LEU A 54 1.41 -22.23 21.08
CA LEU A 54 0.87 -21.43 19.97
C LEU A 54 1.86 -21.36 18.81
N ARG A 55 3.16 -21.31 19.11
CA ARG A 55 4.25 -21.35 18.10
C ARG A 55 4.33 -22.71 17.40
N ALA A 56 4.09 -23.79 18.13
CA ALA A 56 4.20 -25.16 17.63
C ALA A 56 3.10 -25.58 16.63
N GLY A 57 2.02 -24.81 16.46
CA GLY A 57 0.91 -25.23 15.59
C GLY A 57 -0.03 -24.11 15.12
N LEU A 58 -0.08 -23.93 13.79
CA LEU A 58 -0.96 -22.96 13.12
C LEU A 58 -2.45 -23.07 13.49
N PRO A 59 -3.05 -24.28 13.63
CA PRO A 59 -4.47 -24.41 14.00
C PRO A 59 -4.77 -23.87 15.40
N ARG A 60 -3.85 -24.07 16.36
CA ARG A 60 -4.02 -23.65 17.76
C ARG A 60 -3.97 -22.13 17.87
N ARG A 61 -3.05 -21.50 17.12
CA ARG A 61 -2.97 -20.05 17.01
C ARG A 61 -4.25 -19.45 16.41
N ARG A 62 -4.77 -20.04 15.33
CA ARG A 62 -6.04 -19.60 14.72
C ARG A 62 -7.21 -19.69 15.71
N MET A 63 -7.27 -20.77 16.49
CA MET A 63 -8.28 -20.94 17.53
C MET A 63 -8.17 -19.87 18.63
N ALA A 64 -6.94 -19.60 19.11
CA ALA A 64 -6.71 -18.56 20.11
C ALA A 64 -7.12 -17.16 19.60
N GLU A 65 -6.78 -16.84 18.35
CA GLU A 65 -7.19 -15.59 17.71
C GLU A 65 -8.72 -15.50 17.52
N ALA A 66 -9.37 -16.62 17.20
CA ALA A 66 -10.83 -16.67 17.08
C ALA A 66 -11.52 -16.38 18.43
N ILE A 67 -11.07 -17.00 19.52
CA ILE A 67 -11.58 -16.76 20.88
C ILE A 67 -11.43 -15.28 21.26
N LEU A 68 -10.27 -14.67 20.97
CA LEU A 68 -10.01 -13.27 21.26
C LEU A 68 -10.88 -12.31 20.43
N ARG A 69 -11.10 -12.60 19.14
CA ARG A 69 -11.97 -11.79 18.27
C ARG A 69 -13.44 -11.87 18.70
N ASP A 70 -13.90 -13.05 19.07
CA ASP A 70 -15.27 -13.25 19.55
C ASP A 70 -15.50 -12.51 20.88
N ALA A 71 -14.53 -12.61 21.80
CA ALA A 71 -14.56 -11.85 23.05
C ALA A 71 -14.55 -10.33 22.83
N ALA A 72 -13.78 -9.83 21.87
CA ALA A 72 -13.77 -8.42 21.49
C ALA A 72 -15.14 -7.98 20.93
N ALA A 73 -15.73 -8.77 20.04
CA ALA A 73 -17.02 -8.48 19.43
C ALA A 73 -18.18 -8.47 20.45
N MET A 74 -18.26 -9.48 21.32
CA MET A 74 -19.28 -9.55 22.36
C MET A 74 -19.08 -8.52 23.48
N GLY A 75 -17.82 -8.22 23.79
CA GLY A 75 -17.44 -7.37 24.93
C GLY A 75 -17.28 -5.90 24.59
N GLY A 76 -17.29 -5.52 23.30
CA GLY A 76 -17.06 -4.15 22.82
C GLY A 76 -15.63 -3.65 23.02
N GLY A 77 -14.65 -4.56 22.92
CA GLY A 77 -13.22 -4.29 23.13
C GLY A 77 -12.40 -4.28 21.84
N GLY A 78 -11.12 -3.93 21.95
CA GLY A 78 -10.14 -3.93 20.85
C GLY A 78 -9.02 -4.94 21.06
N LEU A 79 -8.42 -5.40 19.96
CA LEU A 79 -7.23 -6.27 19.99
C LEU A 79 -6.00 -5.49 19.58
N LEU A 80 -4.96 -5.54 20.40
CA LEU A 80 -3.64 -4.99 20.14
C LEU A 80 -2.63 -6.14 20.08
N ARG A 81 -1.81 -6.19 19.03
CA ARG A 81 -0.86 -7.29 18.78
C ARG A 81 0.57 -6.79 18.93
N ALA A 82 1.40 -7.58 19.59
CA ALA A 82 2.81 -7.33 19.84
C ALA A 82 3.63 -8.63 19.67
N ALA A 83 4.95 -8.53 19.79
CA ALA A 83 5.83 -9.69 19.64
C ALA A 83 5.67 -10.68 20.81
N GLY A 84 5.51 -10.18 22.03
CA GLY A 84 5.32 -10.98 23.23
C GLY A 84 3.86 -11.33 23.55
N GLY A 85 2.90 -10.97 22.68
CA GLY A 85 1.52 -11.43 22.84
C GLY A 85 0.43 -10.62 22.15
N THR A 86 -0.81 -10.97 22.44
CA THR A 86 -2.00 -10.21 22.01
C THR A 86 -2.77 -9.74 23.24
N LEU A 87 -3.00 -8.43 23.32
CA LEU A 87 -3.80 -7.80 24.36
C LEU A 87 -5.22 -7.56 23.86
N LEU A 88 -6.20 -8.11 24.58
CA LEU A 88 -7.61 -7.74 24.47
C LEU A 88 -7.90 -6.65 25.50
N LEU A 89 -8.38 -5.49 25.04
CA LEU A 89 -8.60 -4.31 25.87
C LEU A 89 -10.06 -3.85 25.80
N GLY A 90 -10.66 -3.54 26.95
CA GLY A 90 -11.96 -2.87 26.99
C GLY A 90 -13.17 -3.79 26.89
N VAL A 91 -13.07 -5.04 27.37
CA VAL A 91 -14.21 -5.99 27.41
C VAL A 91 -14.84 -6.04 28.79
N SER A 92 -16.08 -6.54 28.92
CA SER A 92 -16.63 -6.79 30.26
C SER A 92 -15.82 -7.85 31.03
N GLU A 93 -15.77 -7.75 32.36
CA GLU A 93 -15.01 -8.71 33.19
C GLU A 93 -15.46 -10.16 32.99
N ALA A 94 -16.78 -10.39 32.88
CA ALA A 94 -17.33 -11.72 32.62
C ALA A 94 -16.87 -12.29 31.27
N THR A 95 -16.81 -11.46 30.22
CA THR A 95 -16.31 -11.88 28.90
C THR A 95 -14.80 -12.11 28.93
N GLY A 96 -14.04 -11.24 29.58
CA GLY A 96 -12.59 -11.41 29.79
C GLY A 96 -12.26 -12.72 30.50
N ARG A 97 -12.98 -13.06 31.59
CA ARG A 97 -12.79 -14.33 32.32
C ARG A 97 -13.15 -15.56 31.50
N ARG A 98 -14.24 -15.53 30.73
CA ARG A 98 -14.61 -16.64 29.83
C ARG A 98 -13.55 -16.87 28.76
N ALA A 99 -13.05 -15.79 28.15
CA ALA A 99 -11.96 -15.86 27.18
C ALA A 99 -10.67 -16.38 27.82
N ALA A 100 -10.32 -15.90 29.02
CA ALA A 100 -9.15 -16.36 29.77
C ALA A 100 -9.21 -17.85 30.11
N ALA A 101 -10.38 -18.36 30.50
CA ALA A 101 -10.60 -19.79 30.78
C ALA A 101 -10.46 -20.64 29.50
N ALA A 102 -11.09 -20.23 28.40
CA ALA A 102 -11.01 -20.93 27.12
C ALA A 102 -9.57 -20.98 26.57
N LEU A 103 -8.85 -19.85 26.67
CA LEU A 103 -7.45 -19.77 26.29
C LEU A 103 -6.56 -20.58 27.25
N GLY A 104 -6.85 -20.57 28.55
CA GLY A 104 -6.17 -21.41 29.55
C GLY A 104 -6.24 -22.89 29.20
N THR A 105 -7.44 -23.40 28.87
CA THR A 105 -7.64 -24.79 28.42
C THR A 105 -6.90 -25.06 27.11
N LEU A 106 -6.95 -24.15 26.14
CA LEU A 106 -6.27 -24.28 24.85
C LEU A 106 -4.75 -24.38 25.01
N LEU A 107 -4.20 -23.58 25.93
CA LEU A 107 -2.78 -23.56 26.29
C LEU A 107 -2.41 -24.67 27.26
N GLY A 108 -3.38 -25.33 27.91
CA GLY A 108 -3.20 -26.25 29.02
C GLY A 108 -2.37 -25.64 30.15
N ALA A 109 -2.70 -24.39 30.51
CA ALA A 109 -2.12 -23.70 31.65
C ALA A 109 -2.75 -24.21 32.96
N GLU A 110 -1.93 -24.39 33.98
CA GLU A 110 -2.40 -24.82 35.33
C GLU A 110 -3.16 -23.70 36.05
N ALA A 111 -2.89 -22.44 35.69
CA ALA A 111 -3.59 -21.27 36.19
C ALA A 111 -4.32 -20.53 35.05
N PRO A 112 -5.49 -19.92 35.31
CA PRO A 112 -6.18 -19.09 34.34
C PRO A 112 -5.32 -17.89 33.96
N LEU A 113 -5.41 -17.45 32.70
CA LEU A 113 -4.71 -16.26 32.24
C LEU A 113 -5.15 -15.02 33.04
N PRO A 114 -4.23 -14.08 33.32
CA PRO A 114 -4.53 -12.89 34.10
C PRO A 114 -5.55 -12.01 33.38
N VAL A 115 -6.61 -11.64 34.09
CA VAL A 115 -7.59 -10.65 33.66
C VAL A 115 -7.42 -9.41 34.54
N TRP A 116 -6.99 -8.33 33.91
CA TRP A 116 -6.75 -7.04 34.55
C TRP A 116 -8.02 -6.21 34.58
N ARG A 117 -8.31 -5.53 35.68
CA ARG A 117 -9.45 -4.64 35.88
C ARG A 117 -9.01 -3.18 35.74
N LEU A 118 -9.62 -2.43 34.83
CA LEU A 118 -9.30 -1.03 34.62
C LEU A 118 -10.26 -0.13 35.43
N PRO A 119 -9.76 0.93 36.09
CA PRO A 119 -8.40 1.48 35.97
C PRO A 119 -7.35 0.87 36.91
N ARG A 120 -7.73 0.01 37.86
CA ARG A 120 -6.84 -0.52 38.92
C ARG A 120 -5.52 -1.11 38.39
N ASP A 121 -5.59 -1.85 37.29
CA ASP A 121 -4.45 -2.56 36.70
C ASP A 121 -3.90 -1.84 35.44
N ALA A 122 -4.22 -0.56 35.25
CA ALA A 122 -3.75 0.21 34.10
C ALA A 122 -2.21 0.26 34.02
N ASP A 123 -1.53 0.35 35.17
CA ASP A 123 -0.07 0.35 35.23
C ASP A 123 0.53 -0.96 34.72
N ALA A 124 -0.11 -2.10 34.99
CA ALA A 124 0.34 -3.40 34.48
C ALA A 124 0.18 -3.50 32.95
N VAL A 125 -0.92 -2.96 32.42
CA VAL A 125 -1.17 -2.87 30.97
C VAL A 125 -0.15 -1.96 30.29
N LEU A 126 0.16 -0.81 30.90
CA LEU A 126 1.15 0.14 30.40
C LEU A 126 2.57 -0.41 30.50
N ALA A 127 2.90 -1.10 31.59
CA ALA A 127 4.19 -1.75 31.79
C ALA A 127 4.41 -2.86 30.76
N TRP A 128 3.39 -3.68 30.48
CA TRP A 128 3.47 -4.65 29.37
C TRP A 128 3.69 -3.94 28.03
N ALA A 129 2.88 -2.93 27.71
CA ALA A 129 3.01 -2.21 26.45
C ALA A 129 4.36 -1.49 26.28
N ALA A 130 4.97 -1.06 27.39
CA ALA A 130 6.31 -0.48 27.44
C ALA A 130 7.41 -1.54 27.32
N ALA A 131 7.24 -2.73 27.89
CA ALA A 131 8.18 -3.85 27.77
C ALA A 131 8.19 -4.47 26.36
N GLU A 132 7.09 -4.33 25.62
CA GLU A 132 6.98 -4.69 24.20
C GLU A 132 7.59 -3.64 23.26
N VAL A 133 8.01 -2.48 23.79
CA VAL A 133 8.90 -1.59 23.05
C VAL A 133 10.24 -2.32 22.98
N PRO A 134 10.71 -2.74 21.79
CA PRO A 134 12.03 -3.33 21.70
C PRO A 134 13.00 -2.33 22.34
N ALA A 135 13.87 -2.82 23.24
CA ALA A 135 15.01 -2.04 23.68
C ALA A 135 15.65 -1.47 22.41
N PRO A 136 16.05 -0.18 22.39
CA PRO A 136 16.88 0.29 21.31
C PRO A 136 18.15 -0.55 21.38
N ASP A 137 18.18 -1.65 20.63
CA ASP A 137 19.43 -2.20 20.15
C ASP A 137 20.15 -0.96 19.63
N LEU A 138 21.34 -0.70 20.21
CA LEU A 138 22.36 0.03 19.49
C LEU A 138 22.65 -0.83 18.26
N LEU A 139 21.76 -0.72 17.27
CA LEU A 139 21.93 -1.30 15.97
C LEU A 139 23.30 -0.76 15.54
N PRO A 140 24.27 -1.64 15.21
CA PRO A 140 25.40 -1.16 14.44
C PRO A 140 24.82 -0.33 13.28
N PRO A 141 25.43 0.83 12.95
CA PRO A 141 24.87 1.75 11.97
C PRO A 141 24.41 0.92 10.77
N PRO A 142 23.15 1.09 10.30
CA PRO A 142 22.56 0.19 9.32
C PRO A 142 23.58 0.03 8.21
N VAL A 143 24.09 -1.21 8.07
CA VAL A 143 25.01 -1.53 6.99
C VAL A 143 24.29 -1.05 5.75
N PRO A 144 24.85 -0.10 4.98
CA PRO A 144 24.16 0.46 3.84
C PRO A 144 23.68 -0.73 3.03
N PRO A 145 22.37 -0.84 2.76
CA PRO A 145 21.81 -2.03 2.14
C PRO A 145 22.60 -2.29 0.88
N SER A 146 23.33 -3.41 0.88
CA SER A 146 24.13 -3.75 -0.28
C SER A 146 23.17 -4.07 -1.42
N PRO A 147 23.54 -3.81 -2.69
CA PRO A 147 22.75 -4.25 -3.84
C PRO A 147 22.38 -5.75 -3.77
N ALA A 148 23.19 -6.58 -3.11
CA ALA A 148 22.90 -7.98 -2.86
C ALA A 148 21.72 -8.23 -1.90
N SER A 149 21.53 -7.38 -0.88
CA SER A 149 20.39 -7.48 0.05
C SER A 149 19.05 -7.06 -0.58
N LEU A 150 19.07 -6.23 -1.65
CA LEU A 150 17.85 -5.79 -2.33
C LEU A 150 17.06 -6.96 -2.89
N HIS A 151 17.76 -7.91 -3.54
CA HIS A 151 17.08 -9.05 -4.13
C HIS A 151 16.43 -9.95 -3.07
N ALA A 152 17.15 -10.24 -1.98
CA ALA A 152 16.64 -11.03 -0.87
C ALA A 152 15.43 -10.36 -0.20
N ALA A 153 15.48 -9.03 -0.01
CA ALA A 153 14.37 -8.27 0.55
C ALA A 153 13.10 -8.35 -0.33
N LEU A 154 13.25 -8.25 -1.65
CA LEU A 154 12.13 -8.38 -2.58
C LEU A 154 11.59 -9.81 -2.64
N GLU A 155 12.44 -10.83 -2.56
CA GLU A 155 11.99 -12.23 -2.54
C GLU A 155 11.21 -12.59 -1.28
N ALA A 156 11.58 -12.01 -0.13
CA ALA A 156 10.88 -12.22 1.13
C ALA A 156 9.46 -11.62 1.17
N LEU A 157 9.11 -10.69 0.27
CA LEU A 157 7.78 -10.10 0.22
C LEU A 157 6.74 -11.07 -0.33
N SER A 158 5.64 -11.25 0.40
CA SER A 158 4.49 -11.98 -0.13
C SER A 158 3.69 -11.12 -1.12
N ALA A 159 3.00 -11.77 -2.06
CA ALA A 159 2.09 -11.08 -2.99
C ALA A 159 1.01 -10.28 -2.25
N GLU A 160 0.48 -10.79 -1.15
CA GLU A 160 -0.54 -10.14 -0.30
C GLU A 160 0.00 -8.83 0.34
N ALA A 161 1.27 -8.82 0.74
CA ALA A 161 1.88 -7.63 1.32
C ALA A 161 1.97 -6.46 0.32
N VAL A 162 2.17 -6.78 -0.96
CA VAL A 162 2.47 -5.79 -2.01
C VAL A 162 1.33 -5.51 -2.97
N LEU A 163 0.37 -6.42 -3.18
CA LEU A 163 -0.74 -6.19 -4.11
C LEU A 163 -1.93 -5.53 -3.44
N ARG A 164 -2.53 -4.56 -4.11
CA ARG A 164 -3.80 -3.94 -3.74
C ARG A 164 -4.78 -4.09 -4.89
N ALA A 165 -6.01 -4.46 -4.58
CA ALA A 165 -7.10 -4.52 -5.53
C ALA A 165 -7.94 -3.24 -5.43
N GLU A 166 -8.16 -2.61 -6.56
CA GLU A 166 -9.01 -1.42 -6.72
C GLU A 166 -10.15 -1.76 -7.67
N THR A 167 -11.38 -1.35 -7.33
CA THR A 167 -12.52 -1.50 -8.23
C THR A 167 -12.45 -0.40 -9.28
N ILE A 168 -12.58 -0.78 -10.56
CA ILE A 168 -12.76 0.17 -11.65
C ILE A 168 -14.25 0.50 -11.74
N ARG A 169 -14.57 1.79 -11.68
CA ARG A 169 -15.94 2.30 -11.78
C ARG A 169 -16.06 3.26 -12.94
N ASP A 170 -17.26 3.37 -13.49
CA ASP A 170 -17.59 4.43 -14.43
C ASP A 170 -18.01 5.73 -13.72
N ALA A 171 -18.46 6.70 -14.51
CA ALA A 171 -18.98 7.97 -14.04
C ALA A 171 -20.29 7.81 -13.24
N ALA A 172 -21.13 6.83 -13.55
CA ALA A 172 -22.34 6.53 -12.76
C ALA A 172 -21.99 5.87 -11.40
N GLY A 173 -20.77 5.33 -11.28
CA GLY A 173 -20.31 4.61 -10.10
C GLY A 173 -20.49 3.09 -10.22
N GLU A 174 -20.98 2.62 -11.36
CA GLU A 174 -21.17 1.20 -11.64
C GLU A 174 -19.84 0.50 -11.82
N ARG A 175 -19.80 -0.77 -11.40
CA ARG A 175 -18.58 -1.57 -11.46
C ARG A 175 -18.30 -2.00 -12.91
N HIS A 176 -17.15 -1.59 -13.44
CA HIS A 176 -16.71 -1.93 -14.79
C HIS A 176 -15.56 -2.96 -14.80
N GLY A 177 -14.82 -3.09 -13.70
CA GLY A 177 -13.67 -3.98 -13.65
C GLY A 177 -12.91 -3.98 -12.33
N GLN A 178 -11.69 -4.48 -12.38
CA GLN A 178 -10.74 -4.47 -11.26
C GLN A 178 -9.33 -4.18 -11.76
N ARG A 179 -8.58 -3.47 -10.93
CA ARG A 179 -7.15 -3.21 -11.10
C ARG A 179 -6.38 -3.80 -9.94
N LEU A 180 -5.36 -4.59 -10.23
CA LEU A 180 -4.31 -4.91 -9.28
C LEU A 180 -3.20 -3.88 -9.41
N ARG A 181 -2.65 -3.45 -8.28
CA ARG A 181 -1.57 -2.46 -8.22
C ARG A 181 -0.54 -2.86 -7.19
N LEU A 182 0.73 -2.60 -7.50
CA LEU A 182 1.82 -2.72 -6.53
C LEU A 182 1.80 -1.53 -5.56
N SER A 183 1.76 -1.84 -4.28
CA SER A 183 1.86 -0.88 -3.18
C SER A 183 3.28 -0.34 -3.12
N ARG A 184 3.49 0.84 -3.71
CA ARG A 184 4.74 1.59 -3.63
C ARG A 184 5.20 1.76 -2.18
N ARG A 185 4.27 1.99 -1.25
CA ARG A 185 4.56 2.08 0.19
C ARG A 185 5.09 0.77 0.77
N SER A 186 4.48 -0.36 0.43
CA SER A 186 4.94 -1.68 0.92
C SER A 186 6.35 -1.99 0.40
N LEU A 187 6.59 -1.71 -0.88
CA LEU A 187 7.90 -1.91 -1.51
C LEU A 187 8.96 -0.97 -0.94
N ALA A 188 8.64 0.31 -0.76
CA ALA A 188 9.53 1.28 -0.15
C ALA A 188 9.93 0.89 1.28
N ALA A 189 8.96 0.42 2.08
CA ALA A 189 9.24 -0.07 3.43
C ALA A 189 10.16 -1.30 3.43
N ALA A 190 10.06 -2.15 2.42
CA ALA A 190 10.86 -3.37 2.33
C ALA A 190 12.31 -3.12 1.91
N ILE A 191 12.55 -2.17 1.01
CA ILE A 191 13.90 -1.83 0.53
C ILE A 191 14.56 -0.71 1.37
N GLY A 192 13.83 -0.18 2.36
CA GLY A 192 14.35 0.74 3.35
C GLY A 192 14.87 2.05 2.74
N PRO A 193 16.04 2.57 3.17
CA PRO A 193 16.60 3.83 2.68
C PRO A 193 16.81 3.89 1.17
N LEU A 194 17.01 2.76 0.48
CA LEU A 194 17.14 2.72 -0.98
C LEU A 194 15.88 3.22 -1.70
N ALA A 195 14.73 3.21 -1.04
CA ALA A 195 13.49 3.74 -1.59
C ALA A 195 13.51 5.27 -1.79
N ALA A 196 14.49 5.98 -1.21
CA ALA A 196 14.70 7.40 -1.46
C ALA A 196 15.11 7.68 -2.90
N ASP A 197 15.76 6.71 -3.56
CA ASP A 197 16.06 6.75 -4.98
C ASP A 197 14.82 6.29 -5.78
N PRO A 198 14.21 7.17 -6.60
CA PRO A 198 13.01 6.84 -7.36
C PRO A 198 13.25 5.75 -8.43
N ASP A 199 14.46 5.65 -8.97
CA ASP A 199 14.81 4.69 -10.01
C ASP A 199 15.00 3.29 -9.41
N LEU A 200 15.63 3.19 -8.25
CA LEU A 200 15.72 1.92 -7.51
C LEU A 200 14.34 1.40 -7.11
N LEU A 201 13.45 2.28 -6.67
CA LEU A 201 12.08 1.90 -6.36
C LEU A 201 11.28 1.49 -7.60
N ALA A 202 11.50 2.14 -8.76
CA ALA A 202 10.91 1.73 -10.02
C ALA A 202 11.41 0.34 -10.46
N GLN A 203 12.73 0.08 -10.35
CA GLN A 203 13.31 -1.22 -10.65
C GLN A 203 12.79 -2.31 -9.70
N ALA A 204 12.60 -2.01 -8.43
CA ALA A 204 12.00 -2.93 -7.46
C ALA A 204 10.55 -3.28 -7.83
N MET A 205 9.75 -2.29 -8.26
CA MET A 205 8.39 -2.50 -8.75
C MET A 205 8.37 -3.37 -10.01
N GLU A 206 9.24 -3.10 -10.97
CA GLU A 206 9.41 -3.86 -12.20
C GLU A 206 9.73 -5.33 -11.91
N ARG A 207 10.72 -5.59 -11.06
CA ARG A 207 11.12 -6.95 -10.66
C ARG A 207 9.98 -7.68 -9.95
N MET A 208 9.24 -6.98 -9.08
CA MET A 208 8.09 -7.55 -8.40
C MET A 208 6.96 -7.91 -9.39
N ALA A 209 6.69 -7.06 -10.39
CA ALA A 209 5.72 -7.34 -11.44
C ALA A 209 6.13 -8.57 -12.26
N ALA A 210 7.40 -8.66 -12.65
CA ALA A 210 7.95 -9.82 -13.36
C ALA A 210 7.81 -11.13 -12.56
N ARG A 211 8.12 -11.09 -11.26
CA ARG A 211 8.00 -12.25 -10.35
C ARG A 211 6.55 -12.71 -10.17
N LEU A 212 5.62 -11.77 -10.01
CA LEU A 212 4.19 -12.06 -9.79
C LEU A 212 3.43 -12.36 -11.08
N ARG A 213 4.06 -12.17 -12.26
CA ARG A 213 3.45 -12.32 -13.59
C ARG A 213 2.59 -13.58 -13.75
N PRO A 214 3.03 -14.81 -13.38
CA PRO A 214 2.20 -16.00 -13.60
C PRO A 214 0.85 -15.92 -12.89
N GLY A 215 0.83 -15.46 -11.63
CA GLY A 215 -0.40 -15.29 -10.85
C GLY A 215 -1.26 -14.12 -11.32
N LEU A 216 -0.63 -13.00 -11.71
CA LEU A 216 -1.33 -11.84 -12.25
C LEU A 216 -2.00 -12.14 -13.60
N ALA A 217 -1.31 -12.88 -14.46
CA ALA A 217 -1.83 -13.26 -15.76
C ALA A 217 -3.01 -14.23 -15.62
N ALA A 218 -2.90 -15.27 -14.77
CA ALA A 218 -4.03 -16.16 -14.48
C ALA A 218 -5.26 -15.39 -13.97
N TRP A 219 -5.07 -14.46 -13.04
CA TRP A 219 -6.15 -13.63 -12.51
C TRP A 219 -6.83 -12.75 -13.58
N ALA A 220 -6.04 -12.17 -14.50
CA ALA A 220 -6.55 -11.29 -15.54
C ALA A 220 -7.25 -12.07 -16.68
N CYS A 221 -6.76 -13.25 -17.04
CA CYS A 221 -7.24 -14.03 -18.18
C CYS A 221 -8.55 -14.78 -17.91
N ASP A 222 -8.78 -15.21 -16.66
CA ASP A 222 -9.90 -16.11 -16.32
C ASP A 222 -11.19 -15.38 -15.95
N LEU A 223 -11.10 -14.09 -15.60
CA LEU A 223 -12.21 -13.32 -15.05
C LEU A 223 -12.82 -12.34 -16.07
N PRO A 224 -14.15 -12.14 -16.10
CA PRO A 224 -14.79 -11.22 -17.04
C PRO A 224 -14.62 -9.74 -16.68
N GLY A 225 -14.70 -8.89 -17.70
CA GLY A 225 -14.66 -7.43 -17.59
C GLY A 225 -13.24 -6.87 -17.62
N LEU A 226 -13.09 -5.57 -17.39
CA LEU A 226 -11.79 -4.90 -17.47
C LEU A 226 -10.87 -5.36 -16.32
N ARG A 227 -9.66 -5.82 -16.65
CA ARG A 227 -8.67 -6.38 -15.70
C ARG A 227 -7.31 -5.75 -15.95
N LEU A 228 -6.95 -4.80 -15.09
CA LEU A 228 -5.65 -4.14 -15.14
C LEU A 228 -4.69 -4.81 -14.17
N VAL A 229 -3.52 -5.23 -14.63
CA VAL A 229 -2.46 -5.80 -13.78
C VAL A 229 -1.11 -5.15 -14.09
N PRO A 230 -0.24 -4.98 -13.09
CA PRO A 230 1.10 -4.44 -13.33
C PRO A 230 1.89 -5.41 -14.21
N LEU A 231 2.59 -4.88 -15.20
CA LEU A 231 3.37 -5.65 -16.15
C LEU A 231 4.83 -5.18 -16.14
N ALA A 232 5.76 -6.10 -16.39
CA ALA A 232 7.16 -5.77 -16.64
C ALA A 232 7.41 -5.67 -18.16
N ARG A 233 8.28 -4.74 -18.56
CA ARG A 233 8.57 -4.29 -19.94
C ARG A 233 9.19 -5.37 -20.82
N ASP A 234 9.83 -6.38 -20.23
CA ASP A 234 10.53 -7.47 -20.92
C ASP A 234 9.79 -8.82 -20.82
N ALA A 235 8.57 -8.79 -20.28
CA ALA A 235 7.93 -9.97 -19.74
C ALA A 235 6.53 -10.14 -20.34
N LEU A 236 6.41 -11.00 -21.35
CA LEU A 236 5.11 -11.30 -21.96
C LEU A 236 4.28 -12.23 -21.04
N PRO A 237 3.01 -11.88 -20.75
CA PRO A 237 2.10 -12.74 -19.99
C PRO A 237 1.62 -13.92 -20.85
N VAL A 238 0.92 -14.86 -20.23
CA VAL A 238 0.22 -15.94 -20.97
C VAL A 238 -0.91 -15.34 -21.83
N PRO A 239 -1.30 -15.98 -22.94
CA PRO A 239 -2.41 -15.51 -23.77
C PRO A 239 -3.72 -15.35 -22.98
N ALA A 240 -4.43 -14.27 -23.23
CA ALA A 240 -5.73 -14.01 -22.64
C ALA A 240 -6.81 -14.87 -23.31
N LEU A 241 -7.55 -15.61 -22.49
CA LEU A 241 -8.68 -16.44 -22.94
C LEU A 241 -9.97 -15.62 -23.12
N ARG A 242 -10.01 -14.40 -22.56
CA ARG A 242 -11.17 -13.50 -22.57
C ARG A 242 -10.73 -12.06 -22.87
N PRO A 243 -11.60 -11.25 -23.49
CA PRO A 243 -11.32 -9.84 -23.69
C PRO A 243 -11.27 -9.08 -22.35
N GLY A 244 -10.44 -8.04 -22.30
CA GLY A 244 -10.37 -7.11 -21.15
C GLY A 244 -9.11 -7.22 -20.30
N ALA A 245 -8.17 -8.10 -20.64
CA ALA A 245 -6.87 -8.17 -20.00
C ALA A 245 -5.97 -7.00 -20.45
N VAL A 246 -5.49 -6.21 -19.48
CA VAL A 246 -4.68 -5.02 -19.73
C VAL A 246 -3.42 -5.03 -18.86
N GLY A 247 -2.27 -4.97 -19.52
CA GLY A 247 -0.98 -4.77 -18.86
C GLY A 247 -0.75 -3.28 -18.59
N VAL A 248 -0.54 -2.93 -17.32
CA VAL A 248 -0.22 -1.56 -16.90
C VAL A 248 1.30 -1.40 -16.85
N LEU A 249 1.81 -0.42 -17.59
CA LEU A 249 3.22 -0.06 -17.66
C LEU A 249 3.41 1.41 -17.25
N PRO A 250 4.54 1.76 -16.63
CA PRO A 250 4.86 3.17 -16.39
C PRO A 250 5.02 3.91 -17.72
N LEU A 251 4.68 5.21 -17.76
CA LEU A 251 4.80 6.04 -18.96
C LEU A 251 6.19 5.95 -19.61
N ALA A 252 7.26 5.89 -18.81
CA ALA A 252 8.63 5.76 -19.29
C ALA A 252 8.88 4.50 -20.14
N ALA A 253 8.02 3.47 -20.06
CA ALA A 253 8.08 2.31 -20.94
C ALA A 253 7.80 2.68 -22.40
N ALA A 254 6.94 3.67 -22.65
CA ALA A 254 6.57 4.11 -24.00
C ALA A 254 7.75 4.76 -24.76
N ALA A 255 8.78 5.20 -24.06
CA ALA A 255 10.02 5.72 -24.66
C ALA A 255 11.02 4.62 -25.05
N GLY A 256 10.73 3.35 -24.74
CA GLY A 256 11.62 2.23 -25.05
C GLY A 256 11.69 1.94 -26.56
N PRO A 257 12.88 1.57 -27.10
CA PRO A 257 13.06 1.39 -28.54
C PRO A 257 12.23 0.26 -29.16
N ASP A 258 11.88 -0.78 -28.39
CA ASP A 258 11.04 -1.90 -28.83
C ASP A 258 9.61 -1.83 -28.25
N PHE A 259 9.14 -0.65 -27.80
CA PHE A 259 7.82 -0.57 -27.18
C PHE A 259 6.68 -0.97 -28.15
N THR A 260 6.77 -0.55 -29.40
CA THR A 260 5.79 -0.90 -30.45
C THR A 260 5.79 -2.39 -30.75
N GLY A 261 6.98 -3.02 -30.85
CA GLY A 261 7.11 -4.45 -31.03
C GLY A 261 6.57 -5.23 -29.83
N PHE A 262 6.87 -4.78 -28.60
CA PHE A 262 6.32 -5.35 -27.38
C PHE A 262 4.79 -5.26 -27.33
N GLN A 263 4.23 -4.11 -27.69
CA GLN A 263 2.78 -3.92 -27.77
C GLN A 263 2.13 -4.87 -28.79
N ALA A 264 2.71 -5.02 -29.98
CA ALA A 264 2.20 -5.94 -30.99
C ALA A 264 2.16 -7.39 -30.46
N ARG A 265 3.24 -7.84 -29.81
CA ARG A 265 3.32 -9.17 -29.19
C ARG A 265 2.35 -9.37 -28.01
N LEU A 266 1.95 -8.30 -27.34
CA LEU A 266 0.86 -8.33 -26.34
C LEU A 266 -0.51 -8.45 -27.01
N ALA A 267 -0.75 -7.67 -28.06
CA ALA A 267 -2.00 -7.70 -28.80
C ALA A 267 -2.27 -9.07 -29.44
N GLU A 268 -1.24 -9.72 -30.01
CA GLU A 268 -1.30 -11.11 -30.50
C GLU A 268 -1.73 -12.11 -29.43
N ARG A 269 -1.44 -11.81 -28.16
CA ARG A 269 -1.83 -12.60 -26.99
C ARG A 269 -3.19 -12.18 -26.41
N GLY A 270 -3.93 -11.26 -27.04
CA GLY A 270 -5.21 -10.76 -26.55
C GLY A 270 -5.10 -9.76 -25.40
N TRP A 271 -3.93 -9.15 -25.20
CA TRP A 271 -3.68 -8.15 -24.17
C TRP A 271 -3.64 -6.74 -24.74
N ALA A 272 -4.28 -5.79 -24.05
CA ALA A 272 -4.10 -4.37 -24.30
C ALA A 272 -3.05 -3.77 -23.36
N VAL A 273 -2.59 -2.56 -23.67
CA VAL A 273 -1.63 -1.81 -22.85
C VAL A 273 -2.28 -0.56 -22.26
N ALA A 274 -2.02 -0.34 -20.98
CA ALA A 274 -2.30 0.89 -20.26
C ALA A 274 -0.99 1.57 -19.83
N LEU A 275 -0.93 2.90 -19.94
CA LEU A 275 0.20 3.70 -19.44
C LEU A 275 -0.20 4.46 -18.17
N GLU A 276 0.56 4.30 -17.10
CA GLU A 276 0.37 5.01 -15.83
C GLU A 276 1.39 6.12 -15.59
N GLY A 277 1.04 7.06 -14.70
CA GLY A 277 1.88 8.20 -14.34
C GLY A 277 1.67 9.45 -15.18
N LEU A 278 0.54 9.56 -15.90
CA LEU A 278 0.18 10.80 -16.58
C LEU A 278 -0.40 11.81 -15.57
N GLU A 279 0.37 12.82 -15.23
CA GLU A 279 -0.07 13.97 -14.43
C GLU A 279 -0.11 15.25 -15.27
N ALA A 280 -0.67 16.33 -14.74
CA ALA A 280 -0.81 17.59 -15.47
C ALA A 280 0.53 18.12 -16.01
N ALA A 281 1.61 18.01 -15.23
CA ALA A 281 2.96 18.40 -15.67
C ALA A 281 3.45 17.55 -16.85
N THR A 282 3.23 16.23 -16.80
CA THR A 282 3.57 15.34 -17.92
C THR A 282 2.75 15.68 -19.15
N LEU A 283 1.44 15.91 -19.01
CA LEU A 283 0.57 16.27 -20.12
C LEU A 283 0.98 17.59 -20.78
N ALA A 284 1.63 18.51 -20.06
CA ALA A 284 2.19 19.71 -20.67
C ALA A 284 3.37 19.42 -21.63
N LEU A 285 4.03 18.26 -21.49
CA LEU A 285 5.24 17.89 -22.24
C LEU A 285 4.99 16.86 -23.35
N VAL A 286 3.95 16.03 -23.22
CA VAL A 286 3.68 14.93 -24.17
C VAL A 286 2.31 15.09 -24.82
N ASP A 287 2.17 14.61 -26.06
CA ASP A 287 0.86 14.47 -26.69
C ASP A 287 0.16 13.16 -26.30
N PRO A 288 -0.86 13.20 -25.43
CA PRO A 288 -1.53 11.98 -25.00
C PRO A 288 -2.29 11.31 -26.16
N ALA A 289 -2.72 12.05 -27.18
CA ALA A 289 -3.33 11.46 -28.36
C ALA A 289 -2.35 10.54 -29.10
N ALA A 290 -1.08 10.93 -29.19
CA ALA A 290 -0.01 10.19 -29.86
C ALA A 290 0.55 9.00 -29.06
N LEU A 291 0.21 8.83 -27.78
CA LEU A 291 0.75 7.72 -26.98
C LEU A 291 0.22 6.37 -27.49
N PRO A 292 1.04 5.33 -27.66
CA PRO A 292 0.60 4.02 -28.15
C PRO A 292 -0.01 3.16 -27.03
N ALA A 293 -1.17 3.53 -26.49
CA ALA A 293 -1.84 2.76 -25.43
C ALA A 293 -3.36 2.84 -25.52
N ALA A 294 -4.02 1.71 -25.22
CA ALA A 294 -5.48 1.60 -25.22
C ALA A 294 -6.12 2.38 -24.06
N HIS A 295 -5.41 2.47 -22.93
CA HIS A 295 -5.82 3.28 -21.78
C HIS A 295 -4.67 4.16 -21.28
N LEU A 296 -5.00 5.38 -20.85
CA LEU A 296 -4.12 6.33 -20.19
C LEU A 296 -4.62 6.57 -18.77
N LEU A 297 -3.79 6.25 -17.78
CA LEU A 297 -4.11 6.38 -16.37
C LEU A 297 -3.61 7.73 -15.87
N LEU A 298 -4.58 8.61 -15.62
CA LEU A 298 -4.39 9.98 -15.16
C LEU A 298 -4.28 10.00 -13.64
N ARG A 299 -3.19 10.56 -13.12
CA ARG A 299 -3.03 10.81 -11.69
C ARG A 299 -3.70 12.12 -11.32
N TRP A 300 -4.70 12.08 -10.44
CA TRP A 300 -5.44 13.27 -10.06
C TRP A 300 -4.53 14.36 -9.47
N SER A 301 -4.76 15.60 -9.95
CA SER A 301 -4.28 16.84 -9.35
C SER A 301 -5.24 17.97 -9.75
N PRO A 302 -5.37 19.05 -8.97
CA PRO A 302 -6.22 20.18 -9.34
C PRO A 302 -5.86 20.80 -10.70
N ALA A 303 -4.59 20.72 -11.11
CA ALA A 303 -4.13 21.22 -12.40
C ALA A 303 -4.76 20.48 -13.60
N LEU A 304 -5.22 19.23 -13.45
CA LEU A 304 -5.94 18.53 -14.52
C LEU A 304 -7.28 19.19 -14.87
N ALA A 305 -7.86 19.97 -13.96
CA ALA A 305 -9.11 20.70 -14.17
C ALA A 305 -8.91 22.05 -14.88
N ALA A 306 -7.69 22.39 -15.30
CA ALA A 306 -7.46 23.55 -16.15
C ALA A 306 -8.27 23.44 -17.46
N PRO A 307 -8.86 24.53 -17.97
CA PRO A 307 -9.69 24.49 -19.17
C PRO A 307 -8.99 23.86 -20.38
N GLU A 308 -7.73 24.26 -20.63
CA GLU A 308 -6.96 23.81 -21.79
C GLU A 308 -6.68 22.29 -21.73
N LEU A 309 -6.32 21.79 -20.54
CA LEU A 309 -6.11 20.36 -20.33
C LEU A 309 -7.43 19.59 -20.42
N THR A 310 -8.53 20.14 -19.92
CA THR A 310 -9.85 19.50 -19.98
C THR A 310 -10.33 19.35 -21.42
N GLU A 311 -10.18 20.38 -22.26
CA GLU A 311 -10.51 20.32 -23.68
C GLU A 311 -9.67 19.30 -24.42
N ARG A 312 -8.36 19.28 -24.14
CA ARG A 312 -7.44 18.31 -24.73
C ARG A 312 -7.77 16.88 -24.33
N LEU A 313 -8.10 16.64 -23.07
CA LEU A 313 -8.54 15.32 -22.59
C LEU A 313 -9.87 14.89 -23.24
N ARG A 314 -10.81 15.84 -23.42
CA ARG A 314 -12.07 15.58 -24.12
C ARG A 314 -11.85 15.13 -25.57
N ALA A 315 -10.89 15.74 -26.27
CA ALA A 315 -10.56 15.38 -27.65
C ALA A 315 -10.02 13.95 -27.81
N ILE A 316 -9.37 13.38 -26.78
CA ILE A 316 -8.88 11.99 -26.78
C ILE A 316 -10.05 10.98 -26.67
N GLY A 317 -11.14 11.40 -26.02
CA GLY A 317 -12.31 10.58 -25.77
C GLY A 317 -12.25 9.81 -24.43
N PRO A 318 -13.37 9.71 -23.70
CA PRO A 318 -13.41 9.18 -22.34
C PRO A 318 -13.10 7.67 -22.25
N ALA A 319 -13.37 6.90 -23.31
CA ALA A 319 -13.12 5.46 -23.33
C ALA A 319 -11.63 5.09 -23.15
N ARG A 320 -10.74 6.02 -23.49
CA ARG A 320 -9.28 5.85 -23.40
C ARG A 320 -8.70 6.37 -22.08
N LEU A 321 -9.48 7.08 -21.28
CA LEU A 321 -8.99 7.78 -20.10
C LEU A 321 -9.51 7.13 -18.80
N MET A 322 -8.62 6.93 -17.85
CA MET A 322 -8.95 6.42 -16.53
C MET A 322 -8.32 7.30 -15.45
N LEU A 323 -9.11 7.80 -14.49
CA LEU A 323 -8.64 8.64 -13.40
C LEU A 323 -8.30 7.81 -12.15
N GLU A 324 -7.07 7.96 -11.66
CA GLU A 324 -6.67 7.52 -10.33
C GLU A 324 -7.15 8.54 -9.30
N ALA A 325 -8.43 8.44 -8.91
CA ALA A 325 -9.12 9.46 -8.14
C ALA A 325 -8.82 9.40 -6.63
N GLY A 326 -8.47 8.21 -6.12
CA GLY A 326 -8.48 7.97 -4.67
C GLY A 326 -9.88 8.24 -4.09
N ALA A 327 -9.94 8.80 -2.87
CA ALA A 327 -11.18 9.19 -2.19
C ALA A 327 -11.46 10.71 -2.27
N ASP A 328 -10.81 11.43 -3.17
CA ASP A 328 -10.94 12.90 -3.28
C ASP A 328 -12.27 13.28 -3.98
N PRO A 329 -13.18 14.03 -3.31
CA PRO A 329 -14.45 14.45 -3.91
C PRO A 329 -14.28 15.27 -5.20
N ALA A 330 -13.23 16.09 -5.32
CA ALA A 330 -12.98 16.89 -6.51
C ALA A 330 -12.56 16.01 -7.69
N ALA A 331 -11.75 14.98 -7.44
CA ALA A 331 -11.40 13.97 -8.44
C ALA A 331 -12.65 13.21 -8.93
N LEU A 332 -13.55 12.86 -8.01
CA LEU A 332 -14.81 12.19 -8.34
C LEU A 332 -15.75 13.08 -9.15
N ALA A 333 -15.79 14.38 -8.86
CA ALA A 333 -16.57 15.34 -9.65
C ALA A 333 -15.99 15.50 -11.06
N PHE A 334 -14.66 15.62 -11.18
CA PHE A 334 -13.98 15.71 -12.46
C PHE A 334 -14.18 14.45 -13.33
N ALA A 335 -14.01 13.25 -12.75
CA ALA A 335 -14.27 12.00 -13.47
C ALA A 335 -15.71 11.92 -13.99
N ARG A 336 -16.68 12.34 -13.17
CA ARG A 336 -18.10 12.37 -13.56
C ARG A 336 -18.38 13.34 -14.70
N ALA A 337 -17.86 14.57 -14.60
CA ALA A 337 -18.04 15.59 -15.63
C ALA A 337 -17.40 15.17 -16.98
N GLY A 338 -16.28 14.45 -16.92
CA GLY A 338 -15.59 13.94 -18.11
C GLY A 338 -16.08 12.60 -18.64
N GLY A 339 -17.00 11.90 -17.93
CA GLY A 339 -17.41 10.54 -18.30
C GLY A 339 -16.30 9.49 -18.16
N LEU A 340 -15.30 9.73 -17.30
CA LEU A 340 -14.09 8.92 -17.19
C LEU A 340 -14.31 7.66 -16.35
N LEU A 341 -13.60 6.58 -16.69
CA LEU A 341 -13.39 5.48 -15.74
C LEU A 341 -12.53 5.96 -14.57
N ARG A 342 -12.68 5.33 -13.40
CA ARG A 342 -11.90 5.68 -12.21
C ARG A 342 -11.47 4.46 -11.39
N THR A 343 -10.34 4.59 -10.69
CA THR A 343 -9.88 3.65 -9.65
C THR A 343 -9.63 4.37 -8.34
N GLY A 344 -9.81 3.67 -7.21
CA GLY A 344 -9.68 4.23 -5.86
C GLY A 344 -10.70 3.69 -4.87
N ALA A 345 -10.54 4.05 -3.59
CA ALA A 345 -11.49 3.71 -2.54
C ALA A 345 -12.87 4.35 -2.81
N ALA A 346 -13.94 3.67 -2.40
CA ALA A 346 -15.31 4.17 -2.46
C ALA A 346 -15.52 5.33 -1.49
#